data_AF-A0A2N0QNC3-F1
#
_entry.id   AF-A0A2N0QNC3-F1
#
_cell.length_a   1.000
_cell.length_b   1.000
_cell.length_c   1.000
_cell.angle_alpha   90.00
_cell.angle_beta   90.00
_cell.angle_gamma   90.00
#
_symmetry.space_group_name_H-M   'P 1'
#
loop_
_entity.id
_entity.type
_entity.pdbx_description
1 polymer ?
#
loop_
_entity_poly.entity_id
_entity_poly.type
_entity_poly.pdbx_seq_one_letter_code
_entity_poly.pdbx_strand_id
1 'polypeptide(L)'
;MGKRKEYQVSLVSLGFIDENLHYGPFSRDWWETRCVKNITKTPILYPIRINMKTLVILQNIQFFVTVIQGHIGSLQQPGYICEAGDLKSAVFNNPSGAITTLYQQLFKNNTRFSGSLIMGHDKTEIGEKLLKDVNFRPFCCCLGKF
;
A
#
# COMPACT_ATOMS: atom_id res chain seq x y z
N MET A 1 -5.86 -11.27 -22.31
CA MET A 1 -5.61 -10.53 -21.04
C MET A 1 -6.95 -10.13 -20.44
N GLY A 2 -7.31 -10.66 -19.28
CA GLY A 2 -8.58 -10.30 -18.62
C GLY A 2 -8.58 -8.85 -18.16
N LYS A 3 -9.75 -8.19 -18.15
CA LYS A 3 -9.90 -6.84 -17.59
C LYS A 3 -9.44 -6.87 -16.12
N ARG A 4 -8.51 -5.98 -15.77
CA ARG A 4 -8.06 -5.80 -14.38
C ARG A 4 -9.26 -5.35 -13.55
N LYS A 5 -9.52 -6.01 -12.41
CA LYS A 5 -10.58 -5.57 -11.49
C LYS A 5 -10.23 -4.17 -10.98
N GLU A 6 -11.16 -3.24 -11.15
CA GLU A 6 -11.06 -1.89 -10.60
C GLU A 6 -11.87 -1.81 -9.32
N TYR A 7 -11.33 -1.13 -8.30
CA TYR A 7 -12.00 -0.94 -7.02
C TYR A 7 -12.22 0.56 -6.76
N GLN A 8 -13.32 0.87 -6.08
CA GLN A 8 -13.56 2.21 -5.56
C GLN A 8 -12.69 2.41 -4.31
N VAL A 9 -11.45 2.83 -4.55
CA VAL A 9 -10.46 3.19 -3.51
C VAL A 9 -10.36 4.71 -3.37
N SER A 10 -10.27 5.20 -2.13
CA SER A 10 -9.93 6.59 -1.79
C SER A 10 -8.87 6.64 -0.70
N LEU A 11 -8.08 7.73 -0.69
CA LEU A 11 -7.14 8.03 0.38
C LEU A 11 -7.85 8.86 1.45
N VAL A 12 -7.99 8.30 2.65
CA VAL A 12 -8.67 8.92 3.80
C VAL A 12 -7.70 9.77 4.61
N SER A 13 -6.51 9.23 4.87
CA SER A 13 -5.43 9.94 5.56
C SER A 13 -4.15 9.75 4.77
N LEU A 14 -3.41 10.86 4.58
CA LEU A 14 -2.13 10.84 3.90
C LEU A 14 -1.05 10.12 4.73
N GLY A 15 -1.09 10.27 6.05
CA GLY A 15 0.02 9.86 6.92
C GLY A 15 1.24 10.77 6.80
N PHE A 16 2.35 10.36 7.41
CA PHE A 16 3.58 11.14 7.45
C PHE A 16 4.80 10.33 6.98
N ILE A 17 5.84 11.07 6.60
CA ILE A 17 7.16 10.54 6.25
C ILE A 17 8.03 10.61 7.51
N ASP A 18 8.67 9.51 7.84
CA ASP A 18 9.71 9.43 8.86
C ASP A 18 11.07 9.37 8.16
N GLU A 19 11.98 10.27 8.50
CA GLU A 19 13.26 10.39 7.79
C GLU A 19 14.12 9.12 7.92
N ASN A 20 14.15 8.50 9.10
CA ASN A 20 14.96 7.30 9.34
C ASN A 20 14.44 6.08 8.56
N LEU A 21 13.12 5.96 8.45
CA LEU A 21 12.48 4.85 7.76
C LEU A 21 12.46 5.04 6.25
N HIS A 22 12.18 6.26 5.76
CA HIS A 22 12.01 6.51 4.33
C HIS A 22 13.31 6.85 3.62
N TYR A 23 14.31 7.37 4.33
CA TYR A 23 15.60 7.76 3.76
C TYR A 23 16.81 7.07 4.39
N GLY A 24 16.59 6.29 5.45
CA GLY A 24 17.66 5.52 6.10
C GLY A 24 17.78 4.07 5.60
N PRO A 25 18.36 3.17 6.42
CA PRO A 25 18.67 1.78 6.04
C PRO A 25 17.47 0.94 5.61
N PHE A 26 16.26 1.30 6.07
CA PHE A 26 15.02 0.58 5.77
C PHE A 26 14.23 1.18 4.61
N SER A 27 14.75 2.23 3.96
CA SER A 27 14.07 2.95 2.88
C SER A 27 13.47 2.02 1.82
N ARG A 28 14.19 0.98 1.41
CA ARG A 28 13.71 0.01 0.42
C ARG A 28 12.30 -0.53 0.72
N ASP A 29 11.93 -0.71 1.99
CA ASP A 29 10.65 -1.27 2.39
C ASP A 29 9.52 -0.23 2.48
N TRP A 30 9.86 1.07 2.45
CA TRP A 30 8.94 2.19 2.55
C TRP A 30 8.65 2.88 1.22
N TRP A 31 9.15 2.33 0.10
CA TRP A 31 8.89 2.84 -1.24
C TRP A 31 8.41 1.74 -2.17
N GLU A 32 7.23 1.96 -2.78
CA GLU A 32 6.61 1.00 -3.69
C GLU A 32 6.70 1.48 -5.14
N THR A 33 6.98 0.55 -6.05
CA THR A 33 6.92 0.84 -7.49
C THR A 33 5.48 0.76 -7.97
N ARG A 34 4.99 1.83 -8.61
CA ARG A 34 3.70 1.77 -9.33
C ARG A 34 3.95 1.47 -10.81
N CYS A 35 3.25 0.48 -11.35
CA CYS A 35 3.25 0.22 -12.79
C CYS A 35 2.51 1.35 -13.52
N VAL A 36 3.25 2.26 -14.13
CA VAL A 36 2.70 3.21 -15.11
C VAL A 36 2.65 2.49 -16.46
N LYS A 37 1.54 2.63 -17.20
CA LYS A 37 1.29 1.92 -18.46
C LYS A 37 2.27 2.24 -19.61
N ASN A 38 3.33 3.02 -19.39
CA ASN A 38 4.32 3.39 -20.41
C ASN A 38 5.73 2.95 -20.00
N ILE A 39 6.31 2.07 -20.83
CA ILE A 39 7.47 1.19 -20.57
C ILE A 39 8.84 1.88 -20.78
N THR A 40 8.90 3.20 -20.95
CA THR A 40 10.15 3.88 -21.38
C THR A 40 10.82 4.74 -20.30
N LYS A 41 10.30 4.79 -19.07
CA LYS A 41 10.87 5.62 -17.99
C LYS A 41 11.22 4.77 -16.78
N THR A 42 12.24 5.22 -16.06
CA THR A 42 12.65 4.68 -14.76
C THR A 42 11.42 4.45 -13.86
N PRO A 43 11.34 3.31 -13.15
CA PRO A 43 10.20 3.01 -12.30
C PRO A 43 10.01 4.11 -11.26
N ILE A 44 8.82 4.67 -11.26
CA ILE A 44 8.40 5.80 -10.43
C ILE A 44 8.02 5.22 -9.05
N LEU A 45 8.84 5.51 -8.03
CA LEU A 45 8.65 5.05 -6.65
C LEU A 45 7.75 5.99 -5.86
N TYR A 46 6.80 5.46 -5.10
CA TYR A 46 5.91 6.22 -4.24
C TYR A 46 6.11 5.81 -2.78
N PRO A 47 6.06 6.77 -1.84
CA PRO A 47 6.26 6.44 -0.45
C PRO A 47 5.02 5.71 0.10
N ILE A 48 5.27 4.70 0.90
CA ILE A 48 4.30 4.11 1.82
C ILE A 48 4.40 4.96 3.09
N ARG A 49 3.36 5.70 3.48
CA ARG A 49 3.45 6.61 4.64
C ARG A 49 2.96 5.96 5.92
N ILE A 50 3.57 6.31 7.04
CA ILE A 50 3.10 5.86 8.37
C ILE A 50 1.77 6.53 8.68
N ASN A 51 0.81 5.77 9.19
CA ASN A 51 -0.57 6.19 9.44
C ASN A 51 -1.34 6.63 8.18
N MET A 52 -0.86 6.28 6.99
CA MET A 52 -1.64 6.34 5.76
C MET A 52 -2.86 5.45 5.90
N LYS A 53 -4.04 5.96 5.55
CA LYS A 53 -5.30 5.21 5.61
C LYS A 53 -6.00 5.26 4.27
N THR A 54 -6.26 4.11 3.67
CA THR A 54 -7.08 3.97 2.46
C THR A 54 -8.43 3.38 2.81
N LEU A 55 -9.45 3.78 2.05
CA LEU A 55 -10.79 3.22 2.09
C LEU A 55 -11.05 2.49 0.78
N VAL A 56 -11.56 1.28 0.85
CA VAL A 56 -12.10 0.54 -0.29
C VAL A 56 -13.49 0.01 0.05
N ILE A 57 -14.40 0.09 -0.93
CA ILE A 57 -15.75 -0.45 -0.78
C ILE A 57 -15.80 -1.83 -1.45
N LEU A 58 -16.09 -2.87 -0.67
CA LEU A 58 -16.24 -4.25 -1.14
C LEU A 58 -17.57 -4.81 -0.65
N GLN A 59 -18.40 -5.33 -1.56
CA GLN A 59 -19.76 -5.83 -1.25
C GLN A 59 -20.58 -4.85 -0.39
N ASN A 60 -20.52 -3.55 -0.73
CA ASN A 60 -21.21 -2.48 -0.02
C ASN A 60 -20.77 -2.27 1.45
N ILE A 61 -19.64 -2.87 1.86
CA ILE A 61 -18.99 -2.64 3.16
C ILE A 61 -17.73 -1.82 2.96
N GLN A 62 -17.50 -0.87 3.87
CA GLN A 62 -16.29 -0.06 3.91
C GLN A 62 -15.16 -0.81 4.63
N PHE A 63 -14.06 -1.01 3.93
CA PHE A 63 -12.82 -1.55 4.47
C PHE A 63 -11.78 -0.45 4.52
N PHE A 64 -11.23 -0.22 5.70
CA PHE A 64 -10.12 0.70 5.89
C PHE A 64 -8.83 -0.07 6.04
N VAL A 65 -7.80 0.29 5.28
CA VAL A 65 -6.45 -0.26 5.45
C VAL A 65 -5.56 0.85 5.98
N THR A 66 -4.98 0.62 7.16
CA THR A 66 -4.07 1.56 7.82
C THR A 66 -2.67 0.99 7.80
N VAL A 67 -1.72 1.80 7.36
CA VAL A 67 -0.28 1.50 7.44
C VAL A 67 0.24 1.91 8.81
N ILE A 68 0.96 1.01 9.46
CA ILE A 68 1.66 1.26 10.72
C ILE A 68 3.15 0.95 10.55
N GLN A 69 3.95 1.41 11.49
CA GLN A 69 5.34 0.96 11.61
C GLN A 69 5.38 -0.38 12.35
N GLY A 70 6.02 -1.37 11.72
CA GLY A 70 6.31 -2.66 12.32
C GLY A 70 5.23 -3.71 12.10
N HIS A 71 5.69 -4.95 12.02
CA HIS A 71 4.88 -6.17 12.05
C HIS A 71 5.69 -7.31 12.70
N ILE A 72 5.10 -8.49 12.85
CA ILE A 72 5.70 -9.63 13.58
C ILE A 72 7.11 -10.01 13.07
N GLY A 73 7.39 -9.82 11.77
CA GLY A 73 8.69 -10.16 11.16
C GLY A 73 9.75 -9.06 11.23
N SER A 74 9.36 -7.79 11.39
CA SER A 74 10.30 -6.66 11.47
C SER A 74 9.60 -5.42 12.02
N LEU A 75 10.24 -4.74 12.97
CA LEU A 75 9.73 -3.53 13.62
C LEU A 75 9.95 -2.26 12.78
N GLN A 76 10.82 -2.33 11.77
CA GLN A 76 11.19 -1.18 10.92
C GLN A 76 10.54 -1.24 9.54
N GLN A 77 9.81 -2.31 9.22
CA GLN A 77 9.08 -2.45 7.96
C GLN A 77 7.61 -2.04 8.13
N PRO A 78 6.91 -1.68 7.03
CA PRO A 78 5.49 -1.35 7.12
C PRO A 78 4.67 -2.57 7.58
N GLY A 79 3.77 -2.32 8.52
CA GLY A 79 2.69 -3.22 8.90
C GLY A 79 1.35 -2.69 8.38
N TYR A 80 0.41 -3.61 8.17
CA TYR A 80 -0.90 -3.31 7.61
C TYR A 80 -1.99 -3.89 8.47
N ILE A 81 -2.95 -3.05 8.82
CA ILE A 81 -4.14 -3.40 9.59
C ILE A 81 -5.36 -3.06 8.74
N CYS A 82 -6.30 -3.99 8.65
CA CYS A 82 -7.59 -3.77 8.02
C CYS A 82 -8.69 -3.67 9.08
N GLU A 83 -9.62 -2.73 8.90
CA GLU A 83 -10.78 -2.50 9.76
C GLU A 83 -12.05 -2.45 8.89
N ALA A 84 -13.12 -3.10 9.33
CA ALA A 84 -14.41 -3.08 8.65
C ALA A 84 -15.54 -3.22 9.68
N GLY A 85 -16.32 -2.16 9.86
CA GLY A 85 -17.25 -2.06 10.99
C GLY A 85 -16.49 -2.17 12.32
N ASP A 86 -16.93 -3.09 13.18
CA ASP A 86 -16.32 -3.35 14.49
C ASP A 86 -15.19 -4.39 14.45
N LEU A 87 -14.90 -4.97 13.28
CA LEU A 87 -13.86 -5.98 13.14
C LEU A 87 -12.53 -5.37 12.69
N LYS A 88 -11.46 -5.97 13.19
CA LYS A 88 -10.07 -5.57 12.94
C LYS A 88 -9.20 -6.80 12.67
N SER A 89 -8.38 -6.72 11.64
CA SER A 89 -7.40 -7.78 11.34
C SER A 89 -6.22 -7.73 12.31
N ALA A 90 -5.48 -8.83 12.40
CA ALA A 90 -4.11 -8.80 12.92
C ALA A 90 -3.21 -7.86 12.06
N VAL A 91 -2.00 -7.61 12.53
CA VAL A 91 -0.98 -6.87 11.76
C VAL A 91 -0.35 -7.81 10.74
N PHE A 92 -0.44 -7.45 9.45
CA PHE A 92 0.20 -8.17 8.36
C PHE A 92 1.38 -7.39 7.80
N ASN A 93 2.32 -8.10 7.17
CA ASN A 93 3.44 -7.49 6.44
C ASN A 93 3.08 -7.01 5.02
N ASN A 94 1.83 -7.23 4.59
CA ASN A 94 1.35 -6.80 3.28
C ASN A 94 -0.16 -6.49 3.32
N PRO A 95 -0.63 -5.55 2.49
CA PRO A 95 -2.03 -5.13 2.51
C PRO A 95 -2.98 -6.22 1.98
N SER A 96 -2.52 -7.09 1.08
CA SER A 96 -3.32 -8.20 0.55
C SER A 96 -3.78 -9.15 1.66
N GLY A 97 -2.87 -9.50 2.57
CA GLY A 97 -3.12 -10.38 3.72
C GLY A 97 -4.14 -9.77 4.66
N ALA A 98 -3.92 -8.51 5.08
CA ALA A 98 -4.79 -7.80 6.02
C ALA A 98 -6.25 -7.78 5.55
N ILE A 99 -6.49 -7.33 4.30
CA ILE A 99 -7.86 -7.24 3.78
C ILE A 99 -8.45 -8.60 3.44
N THR A 100 -7.67 -9.52 2.87
CA THR A 100 -8.16 -10.84 2.50
C THR A 100 -8.60 -11.58 3.75
N THR A 101 -7.78 -11.63 4.80
CA THR A 101 -8.15 -12.33 6.04
C THR A 101 -9.42 -11.75 6.66
N LEU A 102 -9.53 -10.42 6.76
CA LEU A 102 -10.72 -9.79 7.33
C LEU A 102 -11.98 -10.04 6.49
N TYR A 103 -11.86 -9.94 5.17
CA TYR A 103 -12.96 -10.20 4.25
C TYR A 103 -13.44 -11.66 4.33
N GLN A 104 -12.52 -12.61 4.37
CA GLN A 104 -12.84 -14.04 4.48
C GLN A 104 -13.53 -14.35 5.83
N GLN A 105 -13.11 -13.69 6.91
CA GLN A 105 -13.78 -13.78 8.21
C GLN A 105 -15.21 -13.24 8.18
N LEU A 106 -15.43 -12.09 7.53
CA LEU A 106 -16.75 -11.46 7.42
C LEU A 106 -17.74 -12.26 6.56
N PHE A 107 -17.29 -12.70 5.38
CA PHE A 107 -18.18 -13.28 4.36
C PHE A 107 -18.09 -14.80 4.23
N LYS A 108 -17.22 -15.45 5.02
CA LYS A 108 -16.97 -16.91 4.97
C LYS A 108 -16.70 -17.41 3.54
N ASN A 109 -15.95 -16.62 2.78
CA ASN A 109 -15.59 -16.88 1.38
C ASN A 109 -14.06 -17.01 1.27
N ASN A 110 -13.55 -17.63 0.20
CA ASN A 110 -12.13 -17.78 -0.09
C ASN A 110 -11.57 -16.72 -1.07
N THR A 111 -12.31 -15.63 -1.28
CA THR A 111 -11.87 -14.55 -2.18
C THR A 111 -10.56 -13.94 -1.67
N ARG A 112 -9.66 -13.61 -2.61
CA ARG A 112 -8.37 -12.95 -2.34
C ARG A 112 -8.29 -11.63 -3.08
N PHE A 113 -7.65 -10.65 -2.46
CA PHE A 113 -7.48 -9.32 -3.03
C PHE A 113 -6.01 -8.99 -3.27
N SER A 114 -5.76 -8.16 -4.28
CA SER A 114 -4.43 -7.63 -4.56
C SER A 114 -4.23 -6.34 -3.77
N GLY A 115 -3.26 -6.34 -2.85
CA GLY A 115 -2.96 -5.20 -2.00
C GLY A 115 -2.62 -3.93 -2.78
N SER A 116 -1.93 -4.02 -3.92
CA SER A 116 -1.64 -2.85 -4.76
C SER A 116 -2.90 -2.19 -5.32
N LEU A 117 -3.89 -2.99 -5.73
CA LEU A 117 -5.19 -2.49 -6.17
C LEU A 117 -5.98 -1.86 -5.02
N ILE A 118 -5.98 -2.51 -3.86
CA ILE A 118 -6.69 -2.03 -2.66
C ILE A 118 -6.08 -0.74 -2.10
N MET A 119 -4.76 -0.58 -2.19
CA MET A 119 -4.07 0.65 -1.82
C MET A 119 -4.15 1.74 -2.91
N GLY A 120 -4.82 1.46 -4.03
CA GLY A 120 -5.02 2.42 -5.12
C GLY A 120 -3.73 2.77 -5.86
N HIS A 121 -2.84 1.79 -6.05
CA HIS A 121 -1.56 1.96 -6.75
C HIS A 121 -1.72 2.23 -8.25
N ASP A 122 -2.87 1.91 -8.81
CA ASP A 122 -3.26 2.23 -10.18
C ASP A 122 -3.86 3.64 -10.35
N LYS A 123 -4.28 4.28 -9.25
CA LYS A 123 -4.86 5.63 -9.28
C LYS A 123 -3.78 6.69 -9.22
N THR A 124 -3.66 7.47 -10.28
CA THR A 124 -2.70 8.59 -10.40
C THR A 124 -2.94 9.65 -9.33
N GLU A 125 -4.20 10.00 -9.06
CA GLU A 125 -4.59 10.98 -8.04
C GLU A 125 -4.06 10.63 -6.63
N ILE A 126 -4.09 9.35 -6.26
CA ILE A 126 -3.53 8.89 -4.97
C ILE A 126 -2.02 9.00 -5.00
N GLY A 127 -1.39 8.65 -6.12
CA GLY A 127 0.06 8.77 -6.30
C GLY A 127 0.54 10.22 -6.12
N GLU A 128 -0.13 11.18 -6.75
CA GLU A 128 0.20 12.61 -6.64
C GLU A 128 0.09 13.11 -5.19
N LYS A 129 -0.98 12.73 -4.48
CA LYS A 129 -1.14 13.06 -3.06
C LYS A 129 -0.01 12.49 -2.19
N LEU A 130 0.42 11.25 -2.46
CA LEU A 130 1.52 10.61 -1.72
C LEU A 130 2.87 11.28 -1.95
N LEU A 131 3.05 12.00 -3.04
CA LEU A 131 4.28 12.73 -3.34
C LEU A 131 4.31 14.15 -2.73
N LYS A 132 3.21 14.62 -2.13
CA LYS A 132 3.17 15.93 -1.47
C LYS A 132 4.13 15.97 -0.28
N ASP A 133 4.94 17.01 -0.13
CA ASP A 133 5.88 17.15 0.99
C ASP A 133 6.98 16.05 1.03
N VAL A 134 7.30 15.47 -0.12
CA VAL A 134 8.43 14.54 -0.29
C VAL A 134 9.66 15.34 -0.73
N ASN A 135 10.69 15.38 0.11
CA ASN A 135 11.92 16.14 -0.15
C ASN A 135 12.79 15.49 -1.24
N PHE A 136 12.93 14.17 -1.15
CA PHE A 136 13.73 13.38 -2.07
C PHE A 136 12.95 12.15 -2.53
N ARG A 137 13.10 11.80 -3.81
CA ARG A 137 12.52 10.60 -4.38
C ARG A 137 13.63 9.61 -4.73
N PRO A 138 13.62 8.39 -4.16
CA PRO A 138 14.54 7.36 -4.60
C PRO A 138 14.24 6.94 -6.04
N PHE A 139 15.28 6.42 -6.70
CA PHE A 139 15.17 5.81 -8.02
C PHE A 139 15.91 4.47 -8.01
N CYS A 140 15.40 3.51 -8.78
CA CYS A 140 16.09 2.25 -8.99
C CYS A 140 17.04 2.41 -10.19
N CYS A 141 18.30 2.02 -10.02
CA CYS A 141 19.24 1.83 -11.12
C CYS A 141 19.71 0.37 -11.15
N CYS A 142 19.86 -0.18 -12.35
CA CYS A 142 20.53 -1.46 -12.54
C CYS A 142 21.99 -1.15 -12.82
N LEU A 143 22.90 -1.64 -11.96
CA LEU A 143 24.32 -1.67 -12.31
C LEU A 143 24.50 -2.77 -13.37
N GLY A 144 25.15 -2.44 -14.48
CA GLY A 144 25.40 -3.37 -15.58
C GLY A 144 26.14 -4.63 -15.10
N LYS A 145 26.05 -5.71 -15.87
CA LYS A 145 26.86 -6.90 -15.63
C LYS A 145 28.34 -6.52 -15.83
N PHE A 146 29.16 -6.76 -14.81
CA PHE A 146 30.62 -6.68 -14.90
C PHE A 146 31.16 -7.81 -15.78
#